data_AF-A0A968JSU0-F1
#
_entry.id   AF-A0A968JSU0-F1
#
_cell.length_a   1.000
_cell.length_b   1.000
_cell.length_c   1.000
_cell.angle_alpha   90.00
_cell.angle_beta   90.00
_cell.angle_gamma   90.00
#
_symmetry.space_group_name_H-M   'P 1'
#
loop_
_entity.id
_entity.type
_entity.pdbx_description
1 polymer ?
#
loop_
_entity_poly.entity_id
_entity_poly.type
_entity_poly.pdbx_seq_one_letter_code
_entity_poly.pdbx_strand_id
1 'polypeptide(L)'
;MIKYLLLFLFTSLVFQGFAQTQDSLSVNLSEIVVQENRMALPFSTHSRSIEIITADKIQRSPAISVAEVLRYAAGVDIRQRGAHGVQ
;
A
#
# COMPACT_ATOMS: atom_id res chain seq x y z
N MET A 1 3.20 57.10 -19.43
CA MET A 1 4.13 55.96 -19.25
C MET A 1 3.72 55.03 -18.10
N ILE A 2 3.43 55.55 -16.89
CA ILE A 2 3.12 54.73 -15.70
C ILE A 2 1.98 53.71 -15.92
N LYS A 3 0.95 54.07 -16.69
CA LYS A 3 -0.22 53.22 -16.97
C LYS A 3 0.14 51.96 -17.77
N TYR A 4 1.07 52.06 -18.72
CA TYR A 4 1.51 50.92 -19.52
C TYR A 4 2.46 50.01 -18.73
N LEU A 5 3.23 50.58 -17.80
CA LEU A 5 4.09 49.83 -16.88
C LEU A 5 3.27 49.00 -15.89
N LEU A 6 2.17 49.55 -15.37
CA LEU A 6 1.21 48.83 -14.52
C LEU A 6 0.51 47.69 -15.27
N LEU A 7 0.13 47.91 -16.54
CA LEU A 7 -0.48 46.89 -17.38
C LEU A 7 0.48 45.72 -17.63
N PHE A 8 1.76 46.02 -17.92
CA PHE A 8 2.79 45.01 -18.16
C PHE A 8 3.08 44.16 -16.90
N LEU A 9 3.13 44.80 -15.73
CA LEU A 9 3.31 44.11 -14.45
C LEU A 9 2.13 43.17 -14.16
N PHE A 10 0.90 43.62 -14.44
CA PHE A 10 -0.31 42.83 -14.24
C PHE A 10 -0.35 41.61 -15.17
N THR A 11 0.02 41.76 -16.44
CA THR A 11 0.07 40.63 -17.39
C THR A 11 1.14 39.60 -17.03
N SER A 12 2.28 40.04 -16.49
CA SER A 12 3.35 39.15 -16.02
C SER A 12 2.91 38.32 -14.80
N LEU A 13 2.15 38.91 -13.88
CA LEU A 13 1.70 38.24 -12.67
C LEU A 13 0.71 37.10 -12.96
N VAL A 14 -0.14 37.25 -13.97
CA VAL A 14 -1.14 36.23 -14.36
C VAL A 14 -0.49 35.03 -15.07
N PHE A 15 0.72 35.17 -15.62
CA PHE A 15 1.41 34.11 -16.37
C PHE A 15 2.13 33.06 -15.51
N GLN A 16 2.25 33.26 -14.19
CA GLN A 16 3.04 32.38 -13.30
C GLN A 16 2.32 31.09 -12.86
N GLY A 17 1.10 30.82 -13.35
CA GLY A 17 0.19 29.80 -12.79
C GLY A 17 0.31 28.36 -13.29
N PHE A 18 1.21 28.03 -14.23
CA PHE A 18 1.20 26.72 -14.92
C PHE A 18 2.33 25.75 -14.55
N ALA A 19 3.19 26.07 -13.58
CA ALA A 19 4.41 25.29 -13.29
C ALA A 19 4.23 24.04 -12.39
N GLN A 20 3.01 23.76 -11.89
CA GLN A 20 2.77 22.67 -10.93
C GLN A 20 1.75 21.64 -11.43
N THR A 21 1.76 21.34 -12.72
CA THR A 21 0.92 20.26 -13.25
C THR A 21 1.65 18.92 -13.11
N GLN A 22 1.09 18.10 -12.23
CA GLN A 22 1.33 16.67 -12.05
C GLN A 22 2.63 16.31 -11.30
N ASP A 23 2.44 15.76 -10.10
CA ASP A 23 3.44 14.96 -9.41
C ASP A 23 3.80 13.76 -10.31
N SER A 24 4.87 13.93 -11.09
CA SER A 24 5.35 12.98 -12.09
C SER A 24 6.02 11.75 -11.46
N LEU A 25 5.98 11.63 -10.13
CA LEU A 25 6.54 10.53 -9.36
C LEU A 25 5.51 9.47 -8.97
N SER A 26 4.34 9.42 -9.63
CA SER A 26 3.44 8.26 -9.56
C SER A 26 4.00 7.10 -10.40
N VAL A 27 5.13 6.56 -9.98
CA VAL A 27 5.72 5.36 -10.59
C VAL A 27 4.85 4.16 -10.22
N ASN A 28 4.19 3.58 -11.23
CA ASN A 28 3.50 2.30 -11.09
C ASN A 28 4.57 1.21 -11.01
N LEU A 29 5.00 0.87 -9.79
CA LEU A 29 5.97 -0.19 -9.56
C LEU A 29 5.29 -1.54 -9.85
N SER A 30 5.98 -2.39 -10.62
CA SER A 30 5.59 -3.79 -10.76
C SER A 30 5.65 -4.48 -9.40
N GLU A 31 4.67 -5.33 -9.11
CA GLU A 31 4.68 -6.17 -7.91
C GLU A 31 5.95 -7.03 -7.87
N ILE A 32 6.67 -6.99 -6.75
CA ILE A 32 7.87 -7.78 -6.52
C ILE A 32 7.61 -8.78 -5.40
N VAL A 33 8.13 -10.00 -5.54
CA VAL A 33 8.01 -11.03 -4.51
C VAL A 33 9.09 -10.79 -3.46
N VAL A 34 8.68 -10.41 -2.23
CA VAL A 34 9.59 -10.12 -1.11
C VAL A 34 10.01 -11.40 -0.36
N GLN A 35 9.21 -12.46 -0.42
CA GLN A 35 9.49 -13.74 0.19
C GLN A 35 8.85 -14.87 -0.63
N GLU A 36 9.65 -15.83 -1.09
CA GLU A 36 9.23 -16.97 -1.92
C GLU A 36 9.78 -18.29 -1.33
N ASN A 37 9.19 -19.42 -1.70
CA ASN A 37 9.73 -20.72 -1.30
C ASN A 37 10.98 -21.05 -2.15
N ARG A 38 11.71 -22.14 -1.88
CA ARG A 38 12.97 -22.46 -2.62
C ARG A 38 12.80 -22.74 -4.13
N MET A 39 11.59 -22.66 -4.70
CA MET A 39 11.29 -23.02 -6.09
C MET A 39 10.50 -21.92 -6.78
N ALA A 40 11.23 -21.00 -7.42
CA ALA A 40 10.68 -19.88 -8.17
C ALA A 40 10.00 -20.35 -9.46
N LEU A 41 8.70 -20.63 -9.39
CA LEU A 41 7.85 -20.67 -10.57
C LEU A 41 7.13 -19.32 -10.70
N PRO A 42 6.82 -18.87 -11.93
CA PRO A 42 5.97 -17.69 -12.12
C PRO A 42 4.66 -17.82 -11.34
N PHE A 43 4.21 -16.73 -10.72
CA PHE A 43 2.99 -16.67 -9.91
C PHE A 43 1.76 -17.28 -10.63
N SER A 44 1.68 -17.08 -11.95
CA SER A 44 0.61 -17.62 -12.81
C SER A 44 0.56 -19.15 -12.93
N THR A 45 1.63 -19.86 -12.52
CA THR A 45 1.76 -21.32 -12.63
C THR A 45 1.65 -22.05 -11.29
N HIS A 46 1.31 -21.34 -10.21
CA HIS A 46 1.15 -21.95 -8.89
C HIS A 46 -0.30 -22.42 -8.66
N SER A 47 -0.50 -23.74 -8.54
CA SER A 47 -1.71 -24.31 -7.94
C SER A 47 -1.59 -24.21 -6.41
N ARG A 48 -1.98 -23.07 -5.84
CA ARG A 48 -2.02 -22.84 -4.39
C ARG A 48 -3.34 -22.19 -4.00
N SER A 49 -3.85 -22.55 -2.83
CA SER A 49 -4.96 -21.82 -2.19
C SER A 49 -4.36 -20.65 -1.40
N ILE A 50 -4.63 -19.42 -1.83
CA ILE A 50 -4.14 -18.20 -1.18
C ILE A 50 -5.34 -17.47 -0.56
N GLU A 51 -5.26 -17.19 0.73
CA GLU A 51 -6.23 -16.35 1.43
C GLU A 51 -5.57 -15.02 1.83
N ILE A 52 -6.18 -13.90 1.42
CA ILE A 52 -5.71 -12.56 1.77
C ILE A 52 -6.58 -12.02 2.92
N ILE A 53 -5.94 -11.81 4.07
CA ILE A 53 -6.55 -11.14 5.22
C ILE A 53 -6.18 -9.65 5.16
N THR A 54 -7.16 -8.82 4.81
CA THR A 54 -6.95 -7.37 4.61
C THR A 54 -6.83 -6.62 5.93
N ALA A 55 -6.24 -5.42 5.88
CA ALA A 55 -6.17 -4.53 7.04
C ALA A 55 -7.56 -4.23 7.64
N ASP A 56 -8.58 -4.01 6.80
CA ASP A 56 -9.96 -3.80 7.25
C ASP A 56 -10.54 -5.02 8.00
N LYS A 57 -10.28 -6.24 7.51
CA LYS A 57 -10.69 -7.48 8.22
C LYS A 57 -10.01 -7.59 9.58
N ILE A 58 -8.72 -7.25 9.67
CA ILE A 58 -7.97 -7.28 10.93
C ILE A 58 -8.54 -6.24 11.91
N GLN A 59 -8.78 -5.01 11.46
CA GLN A 59 -9.30 -3.91 12.28
C GLN A 59 -10.70 -4.19 12.84
N ARG A 60 -11.54 -4.92 12.10
CA ARG A 60 -12.87 -5.34 12.56
C ARG A 60 -12.85 -6.59 13.42
N SER A 61 -11.72 -7.30 13.49
CA SER A 61 -11.59 -8.49 14.31
C SER A 61 -11.24 -8.12 15.77
N PRO A 62 -11.62 -8.95 16.76
CA PRO A 62 -11.17 -8.78 18.13
C PRO A 62 -9.72 -9.25 18.34
N ALA A 63 -9.00 -9.60 17.27
CA ALA A 63 -7.70 -10.24 17.36
C ALA A 63 -6.61 -9.28 17.87
N ILE A 64 -5.85 -9.71 18.88
CA ILE A 64 -4.75 -8.91 19.45
C ILE A 64 -3.36 -9.42 19.01
N SER A 65 -3.31 -10.48 18.20
CA SER A 65 -2.06 -11.08 17.72
C SER A 65 -2.24 -11.71 16.34
N VAL A 66 -1.14 -11.91 15.62
CA VAL A 66 -1.15 -12.60 14.32
C VAL A 66 -1.67 -14.03 14.44
N ALA A 67 -1.29 -14.75 15.49
CA ALA A 67 -1.79 -16.11 15.75
C ALA A 67 -3.31 -16.14 15.87
N GLU A 68 -3.90 -15.13 16.49
CA GLU A 68 -5.33 -15.01 16.63
C GLU A 68 -6.03 -14.62 15.32
N VAL A 69 -5.43 -13.74 14.51
CA VAL A 69 -5.91 -13.44 13.16
C VAL A 69 -5.94 -14.71 12.31
N LEU A 70 -4.88 -15.53 12.40
CA LEU A 70 -4.75 -16.77 11.62
C LEU A 70 -5.71 -17.88 12.06
N ARG A 71 -6.30 -17.82 13.26
CA ARG A 71 -7.35 -18.79 13.69
C ARG A 71 -8.59 -18.76 12.80
N TYR A 72 -8.83 -17.65 12.10
CA TYR A 72 -9.98 -17.49 11.22
C TYR A 72 -9.67 -17.91 9.77
N ALA A 73 -8.41 -18.21 9.45
CA ALA A 73 -8.00 -18.65 8.11
C ALA A 73 -8.26 -20.14 7.92
N ALA A 74 -8.79 -20.53 6.76
CA ALA A 74 -9.09 -21.94 6.49
C ALA A 74 -7.80 -22.77 6.35
N GLY A 75 -7.80 -23.96 6.94
CA GLY A 75 -6.67 -24.90 6.81
C GLY A 75 -5.41 -24.52 7.60
N VAL A 76 -5.51 -23.55 8.52
CA VAL A 76 -4.41 -23.16 9.43
C VAL A 76 -4.70 -23.69 10.83
N ASP A 77 -3.85 -24.60 11.33
CA ASP A 77 -3.89 -25.06 12.72
C ASP A 77 -2.93 -24.20 13.58
N ILE A 78 -3.49 -23.49 14.56
CA ILE A 78 -2.73 -22.63 15.47
C ILE A 78 -2.71 -23.26 16.86
N ARG A 79 -1.53 -23.63 17.33
CA ARG A 79 -1.34 -24.15 18.69
C ARG A 79 -1.12 -23.00 19.66
N GLN A 80 -2.04 -22.83 20.60
CA GLN A 80 -1.92 -21.84 21.65
C GLN A 80 -0.90 -22.30 22.70
N ARG A 81 0.19 -21.55 22.87
CA ARG A 81 1.02 -21.59 24.10
C ARG A 81 0.33 -20.72 25.16
N GLY A 82 0.76 -20.76 26.42
CA GLY A 82 0.12 -20.02 27.53
C GLY A 82 0.04 -18.50 27.30
N ALA A 83 -0.34 -17.72 28.32
CA ALA A 83 -0.51 -16.26 28.16
C ALA A 83 0.69 -15.64 27.43
N HIS A 84 0.42 -14.92 26.32
CA HIS A 84 1.45 -14.32 25.45
C HIS A 84 2.49 -15.27 24.85
N GLY A 85 2.17 -16.55 24.67
CA GLY A 85 3.08 -17.51 24.04
C GLY A 85 4.07 -18.17 25.00
N VAL A 86 3.93 -17.95 26.30
CA VAL A 86 4.85 -18.45 27.34
C VAL A 86 4.30 -19.74 27.94
N GLN A 87 5.14 -20.77 27.99
CA GLN A 87 4.98 -22.01 28.76
C GLN A 87 6.38 -22.53 29.08
#